data_AF-A0A327JIQ4-F1
#
_entry.id   AF-A0A327JIQ4-F1
#
_cell.length_a   1.000
_cell.length_b   1.000
_cell.length_c   1.000
_cell.angle_alpha   90.00
_cell.angle_beta   90.00
_cell.angle_gamma   90.00
#
_symmetry.space_group_name_H-M   'P 1'
#
loop_
_entity.id
_entity.type
_entity.pdbx_description
1 polymer ?
#
loop_
_entity_poly.entity_id
_entity_poly.type
_entity_poly.pdbx_seq_one_letter_code
_entity_poly.pdbx_strand_id
1 'polypeptide(L)' 'MADKSLSGLTEAEAKEFHAQFTTTFQAFMAICVLAHILVWVWKPWY' A
#
# COMPACT_ATOMS: atom_id res chain seq x y z
N MET A 1 1.77 7.94 31.16
CA MET A 1 2.77 7.63 30.10
C MET A 1 2.55 6.25 29.47
N ALA A 2 1.32 5.70 29.48
CA ALA A 2 1.02 4.36 28.94
C ALA A 2 0.10 4.44 27.69
N ASP A 3 0.33 5.43 26.82
CA ASP A 3 -0.47 5.69 25.62
C ASP A 3 0.36 5.71 24.32
N LYS A 4 1.59 5.18 24.38
CA LYS A 4 2.44 4.98 23.21
C LYS A 4 2.53 3.49 22.93
N SER A 5 2.18 3.11 21.70
CA SER A 5 2.27 1.74 21.20
C SER A 5 3.73 1.25 21.11
N LEU A 6 3.96 -0.02 20.76
CA LEU A 6 5.31 -0.60 20.58
C LEU A 6 6.16 0.17 19.55
N SER A 7 5.53 0.81 18.56
CA SER A 7 6.19 1.68 17.58
C SER A 7 6.36 3.12 18.07
N GLY A 8 5.88 3.45 19.27
CA GLY A 8 5.91 4.79 19.84
C GLY A 8 4.88 5.75 19.25
N LEU A 9 4.04 5.30 18.33
CA LEU A 9 2.98 6.10 17.70
C LEU A 9 1.75 6.15 18.60
N THR A 10 1.12 7.32 18.64
CA THR A 10 -0.26 7.47 19.09
C THR A 10 -1.22 6.89 18.05
N GLU A 11 -2.46 6.60 18.44
CA GLU A 11 -3.46 6.07 17.53
C GLU A 11 -3.77 7.04 16.37
N ALA A 12 -3.76 8.35 16.64
CA ALA A 12 -4.00 9.38 15.63
C ALA A 12 -2.89 9.39 14.55
N GLU A 13 -1.62 9.40 14.97
CA GLU A 13 -0.47 9.38 14.05
C GLU A 13 -0.45 8.09 13.21
N ALA A 14 -0.79 6.95 13.81
CA ALA A 14 -0.87 5.68 13.09
C ALA A 14 -1.95 5.69 12.00
N LYS A 15 -3.13 6.26 12.29
CA LYS A 15 -4.23 6.38 11.31
C LYS A 15 -3.88 7.32 10.17
N GLU A 16 -3.23 8.44 10.46
CA GLU A 16 -2.80 9.40 9.44
C GLU A 16 -1.78 8.78 8.48
N PHE A 17 -0.75 8.11 9.01
CA PHE A 17 0.22 7.37 8.19
C PHE A 17 -0.46 6.30 7.35
N HIS A 18 -1.32 5.49 7.97
CA HIS A 18 -1.99 4.39 7.29
C HIS A 18 -2.89 4.88 6.14
N ALA A 19 -3.59 6.00 6.32
CA ALA A 19 -4.43 6.60 5.27
C ALA A 19 -3.60 7.01 4.04
N GLN A 20 -2.48 7.69 4.26
CA GLN A 20 -1.59 8.11 3.17
C GLN A 20 -0.91 6.92 2.49
N PHE A 21 -0.43 5.96 3.28
CA PHE A 21 0.16 4.73 2.78
C PHE A 21 -0.84 3.95 1.91
N THR A 22 -2.08 3.76 2.39
CA THR A 22 -3.09 2.99 1.66
C THR A 22 -3.45 3.63 0.33
N THR A 23 -3.60 4.96 0.30
CA THR A 23 -3.89 5.71 -0.93
C THR A 23 -2.81 5.50 -1.99
N THR A 24 -1.54 5.70 -1.59
CA THR A 24 -0.40 5.58 -2.52
C THR A 24 -0.13 4.12 -2.91
N PHE A 25 -0.23 3.19 -1.98
CA PHE A 25 -0.07 1.76 -2.22
C PHE A 25 -1.13 1.21 -3.17
N GLN A 26 -2.39 1.63 -3.02
CA GLN A 26 -3.46 1.21 -3.92
C GLN A 26 -3.23 1.71 -5.35
N ALA A 27 -2.77 2.95 -5.52
CA ALA A 27 -2.41 3.50 -6.84
C ALA A 27 -1.25 2.70 -7.48
N PHE A 28 -0.21 2.38 -6.72
CA PHE A 28 0.89 1.53 -7.18
C PHE A 28 0.40 0.14 -7.60
N MET A 29 -0.44 -0.49 -6.77
CA MET A 29 -0.97 -1.82 -7.07
C MET A 29 -1.82 -1.84 -8.34
N ALA A 30 -2.65 -0.83 -8.57
CA ALA A 30 -3.42 -0.71 -9.80
C ALA A 30 -2.49 -0.67 -11.03
N ILE A 31 -1.40 0.10 -10.97
CA ILE A 31 -0.40 0.17 -12.04
C ILE A 31 0.28 -1.19 -12.22
N CYS A 32 0.65 -1.87 -11.14
CA CYS A 32 1.26 -3.19 -11.21
C CYS A 32 0.35 -4.21 -11.90
N VAL A 33 -0.93 -4.27 -11.54
CA VAL A 33 -1.90 -5.19 -12.17
C VAL A 33 -2.01 -4.89 -13.65
N LEU A 34 -2.15 -3.63 -14.04
CA LEU A 34 -2.21 -3.23 -15.45
C LEU A 34 -0.96 -3.65 -16.21
N ALA A 35 0.23 -3.43 -15.64
CA ALA A 35 1.49 -3.83 -16.26
C ALA A 35 1.55 -5.36 -16.46
N HIS A 36 1.18 -6.16 -15.46
CA HIS A 36 1.19 -7.62 -15.59
C HIS A 36 0.17 -8.10 -16.62
N ILE A 37 -1.03 -7.51 -16.67
CA ILE A 37 -2.01 -7.84 -17.71
C ILE A 37 -1.45 -7.52 -19.10
N LEU A 38 -0.84 -6.35 -19.29
CA LEU A 38 -0.27 -5.96 -20.58
C LEU A 38 0.83 -6.91 -21.04
N VAL A 39 1.77 -7.27 -20.15
CA VAL A 39 2.84 -8.20 -20.51
C VAL A 39 2.24 -9.61 -20.75
N TRP A 40 1.22 -10.03 -19.99
CA TRP A 40 0.58 -11.34 -20.16
C TRP A 40 -0.14 -11.45 -21.51
N VAL A 41 -0.78 -10.37 -21.96
CA VAL A 41 -1.38 -10.29 -23.31
C VAL A 41 -0.30 -10.33 -24.40
N TRP A 42 0.85 -9.65 -24.21
CA TRP A 42 1.93 -9.62 -25.21
C TRP A 42 2.71 -10.93 -25.31
N LYS A 43 3.08 -11.52 -24.17
CA LYS A 43 3.83 -12.76 -24.10
C LYS A 43 3.34 -13.57 -22.90
N PRO A 44 2.29 -14.38 -23.06
CA PRO A 44 1.69 -15.09 -21.95
C PRO A 44 2.71 -16.02 -21.30
N TRP A 45 2.65 -16.09 -19.99
CA TRP A 45 3.43 -16.99 -19.15
C TRP A 45 2.45 -17.77 -18.25
N TYR A 46 2.91 -18.95 -17.79
CA TYR A 46 2.08 -20.09 -17.38
C TYR A 46 1.29 -20.71 -18.53
#